data_AF-A0A397F8D2-F1
#
_entry.id   AF-A0A397F8D2-F1
#
_cell.length_a   1.000
_cell.length_b   1.000
_cell.length_c   1.000
_cell.angle_alpha   90.00
_cell.angle_beta   90.00
_cell.angle_gamma   90.00
#
_symmetry.space_group_name_H-M   'P 1'
#
loop_
_entity.id
_entity.type
_entity.pdbx_description
1 polymer ?
#
loop_
_entity_poly.entity_id
_entity_poly.type
_entity_poly.pdbx_seq_one_letter_code
_entity_poly.pdbx_strand_id
1 'polypeptide(L)'
;MESYLSQPLGLYLFRRYCEAEAHGIEKLFFLQDVYAYRRIPQHNRRVLKAKAIYATYINPQQPATISSVTQPPPHHTTPQAAGASSAAAAATTPARTHPLLASTKNPGETNYAWKRESSISMTTAKELYCTFKCEAALLGVRGDLTEEIGKQLEDVNLQSGTSMLPLTLFDELEACVVSALEHHQMEGFKASLFFKRFMHFLYIQQREIGEDDFSLLRVLGRGGFGMVNGAIKRSTGKLYAMKAMNKRIIKKKHAEKLCLAERAILTMLSSPFVVCLKYAFQTKEDLFLVLDLRTGGDLSFHLNRGR
;
A
#
# COMPACT_ATOMS: atom_id res chain seq x y z
N MET A 1 -8.88 -18.73 4.90
CA MET A 1 -7.74 -18.19 4.13
C MET A 1 -7.91 -16.68 4.13
N GLU A 2 -6.99 -15.91 4.73
CA GLU A 2 -7.08 -14.45 4.66
C GLU A 2 -7.11 -14.01 3.19
N SER A 3 -7.94 -13.02 2.83
CA SER A 3 -8.01 -12.52 1.44
C SER A 3 -6.61 -12.12 0.96
N TYR A 4 -6.22 -12.50 -0.26
CA TYR A 4 -4.88 -12.24 -0.81
C TYR A 4 -4.50 -10.75 -0.75
N LEU A 5 -5.49 -9.86 -0.81
CA LEU A 5 -5.34 -8.40 -0.74
C LEU A 5 -5.01 -7.90 0.67
N SER A 6 -5.15 -8.73 1.70
CA SER A 6 -4.72 -8.39 3.05
C SER A 6 -3.20 -8.51 3.26
N GLN A 7 -2.52 -9.29 2.40
CA GLN A 7 -1.07 -9.46 2.46
C GLN A 7 -0.38 -8.36 1.64
N PRO A 8 0.64 -7.65 2.17
CA PRO A 8 1.30 -6.57 1.44
C PRO A 8 1.84 -7.00 0.07
N LEU A 9 2.40 -8.21 -0.03
CA LEU A 9 2.91 -8.74 -1.28
C LEU A 9 1.80 -9.11 -2.27
N GLY A 10 0.69 -9.68 -1.78
CA GLY A 10 -0.46 -10.03 -2.59
C GLY A 10 -1.12 -8.78 -3.18
N LEU A 11 -1.33 -7.76 -2.35
CA LEU A 11 -1.85 -6.46 -2.75
C LEU A 11 -0.91 -5.73 -3.74
N TYR A 12 0.40 -5.79 -3.52
CA TYR A 12 1.38 -5.23 -4.45
C TYR A 12 1.28 -5.90 -5.84
N LEU A 13 1.30 -7.22 -5.90
CA LEU A 13 1.23 -7.95 -7.18
C LEU A 13 -0.13 -7.79 -7.87
N PHE A 14 -1.21 -7.74 -7.11
CA PHE A 14 -2.54 -7.45 -7.63
C PHE A 14 -2.62 -6.04 -8.24
N ARG A 15 -2.09 -5.03 -7.54
CA ARG A 15 -1.98 -3.68 -8.08
C ARG A 15 -1.17 -3.65 -9.38
N ARG A 16 -0.03 -4.32 -9.42
CA ARG A 16 0.82 -4.39 -10.64
C ARG A 16 0.11 -5.09 -11.80
N TYR A 17 -0.71 -6.09 -11.52
CA TYR A 17 -1.58 -6.72 -12.50
C TYR A 17 -2.60 -5.73 -13.07
N CYS A 18 -3.34 -5.04 -12.20
CA CYS A 18 -4.32 -4.03 -12.62
C CYS A 18 -3.69 -2.88 -13.41
N GLU A 19 -2.50 -2.42 -13.03
CA GLU A 19 -1.73 -1.41 -13.78
C GLU A 19 -1.29 -1.91 -15.17
N ALA A 20 -0.90 -3.18 -15.28
CA ALA A 20 -0.41 -3.76 -16.54
C ALA A 20 -1.53 -4.04 -17.55
N GLU A 21 -2.66 -4.55 -17.09
CA GLU A 21 -3.83 -4.88 -17.93
C GLU A 21 -4.82 -3.70 -18.08
N ALA A 22 -4.47 -2.53 -17.53
CA ALA A 22 -5.30 -1.33 -17.48
C ALA A 22 -6.71 -1.53 -16.88
N HIS A 23 -6.84 -2.41 -15.89
CA HIS A 23 -8.10 -2.72 -15.23
C HIS A 23 -8.27 -1.95 -13.92
N GLY A 24 -9.38 -1.22 -13.79
CA GLY A 24 -9.75 -0.55 -12.53
C GLY A 24 -8.72 0.47 -12.06
N ILE A 25 -8.01 1.11 -12.99
CA ILE A 25 -6.96 2.09 -12.70
C ILE A 25 -7.50 3.22 -11.80
N GLU A 26 -8.71 3.71 -12.07
CA GLU A 26 -9.32 4.81 -11.32
C GLU A 26 -9.61 4.39 -9.87
N LYS A 27 -10.00 3.13 -9.66
CA LYS A 27 -10.16 2.54 -8.33
C LYS A 27 -8.81 2.50 -7.60
N LEU A 28 -7.73 2.09 -8.27
CA LEU A 28 -6.39 2.09 -7.67
C LEU A 28 -5.87 3.49 -7.31
N PHE A 29 -6.13 4.50 -8.14
CA PHE A 29 -5.73 5.87 -7.85
C PHE A 29 -6.54 6.46 -6.69
N PHE A 30 -7.84 6.17 -6.64
CA PHE A 30 -8.67 6.53 -5.48
C PHE A 30 -8.10 5.94 -4.18
N LEU A 31 -7.76 4.65 -4.14
CA LEU A 31 -7.17 4.01 -2.95
C LEU A 31 -5.85 4.67 -2.52
N GLN A 32 -5.00 5.05 -3.49
CA GLN A 32 -3.75 5.78 -3.20
C GLN A 32 -4.00 7.18 -2.65
N ASP A 33 -5.00 7.88 -3.17
CA ASP A 33 -5.34 9.22 -2.72
C ASP A 33 -5.97 9.23 -1.33
N VAL A 34 -6.82 8.23 -1.01
CA VAL A 34 -7.37 8.02 0.33
C VAL A 34 -6.26 7.71 1.35
N TYR A 35 -5.30 6.87 0.98
CA TYR A 35 -4.12 6.63 1.81
C TYR A 35 -3.30 7.91 2.07
N ALA A 36 -3.10 8.72 1.03
CA ALA A 36 -2.42 10.00 1.18
C ALA A 36 -3.21 10.97 2.09
N TYR A 37 -4.55 11.00 1.96
CA TYR A 37 -5.44 11.80 2.81
C TYR A 37 -5.25 11.51 4.30
N ARG A 38 -5.23 10.23 4.70
CA ARG A 38 -5.07 9.82 6.11
C ARG A 38 -3.73 10.27 6.72
N ARG A 39 -2.70 10.43 5.90
CA ARG A 39 -1.34 10.76 6.33
C ARG A 39 -1.04 12.26 6.35
N ILE A 40 -1.96 13.12 5.94
CA ILE A 40 -1.79 14.57 6.00
C ILE A 40 -2.03 15.05 7.45
N PRO A 41 -1.02 15.60 8.16
CA PRO A 41 -1.20 16.06 9.54
C PRO A 41 -2.02 17.35 9.61
N GLN A 42 -1.81 18.28 8.66
CA GLN A 42 -2.48 19.59 8.69
C GLN A 42 -3.93 19.49 8.20
N HIS A 43 -4.88 19.86 9.06
CA HIS A 43 -6.31 19.79 8.76
C HIS A 43 -6.69 20.50 7.45
N ASN A 44 -6.26 21.76 7.23
CA ASN A 44 -6.62 22.51 6.02
C ASN A 44 -6.16 21.82 4.73
N ARG A 45 -4.94 21.24 4.74
CA ARG A 45 -4.43 20.47 3.60
C ARG A 45 -5.20 19.16 3.40
N ARG A 46 -5.66 18.56 4.50
CA ARG A 46 -6.48 17.35 4.49
C ARG A 46 -7.87 17.62 3.88
N VAL A 47 -8.51 18.73 4.25
CA VAL A 47 -9.78 19.19 3.65
C VAL A 47 -9.62 19.39 2.14
N LEU A 48 -8.57 20.08 1.70
CA LEU A 48 -8.29 20.27 0.26
C LEU A 48 -8.11 18.94 -0.46
N LYS A 49 -7.39 17.98 0.14
CA LYS A 49 -7.22 16.64 -0.43
C LYS A 49 -8.56 15.87 -0.51
N ALA A 50 -9.41 15.95 0.51
CA ALA A 50 -10.72 15.31 0.49
C ALA A 50 -11.63 15.90 -0.60
N LYS A 51 -11.66 17.23 -0.74
CA LYS A 51 -12.40 17.90 -1.82
C LYS A 51 -11.90 17.48 -3.20
N ALA A 52 -10.57 17.36 -3.37
CA ALA A 52 -9.99 16.88 -4.62
C ALA A 52 -10.38 15.41 -4.91
N ILE A 53 -10.37 14.53 -3.90
CA ILE A 53 -10.82 13.13 -4.04
C ILE A 53 -12.30 13.09 -4.45
N TYR A 54 -13.16 13.84 -3.78
CA TYR A 54 -14.59 13.90 -4.07
C TYR A 54 -14.86 14.36 -5.51
N ALA A 55 -14.27 15.48 -5.92
CA ALA A 55 -14.45 16.03 -7.26
C ALA A 55 -13.87 15.13 -8.37
N THR A 56 -12.82 14.36 -8.08
CA THR A 56 -12.18 13.49 -9.08
C THR A 56 -12.93 12.17 -9.26
N TYR A 57 -13.34 11.53 -8.17
CA TYR A 57 -13.80 10.14 -8.22
C TYR A 57 -15.29 9.93 -7.89
N ILE A 58 -15.89 10.83 -7.11
CA ILE A 58 -17.26 10.67 -6.61
C ILE A 58 -18.24 11.50 -7.45
N ASN A 59 -17.93 12.79 -7.64
CA ASN A 59 -18.73 13.70 -8.45
C ASN A 59 -17.86 14.41 -9.50
N PRO A 60 -17.39 13.68 -10.53
CA PRO A 60 -16.72 14.28 -11.67
C PRO A 60 -17.72 15.15 -12.44
N GLN A 61 -17.61 16.46 -12.31
CA GLN A 61 -18.34 17.41 -13.16
C GLN A 61 -18.03 17.07 -14.64
N GLN A 62 -19.06 16.90 -15.46
CA GLN A 62 -18.88 16.82 -16.92
C GLN A 62 -18.14 18.09 -17.39
N PRO A 63 -17.20 17.99 -18.35
CA PRO A 63 -16.50 19.18 -18.84
C PRO A 63 -17.53 20.20 -19.32
N ALA A 64 -17.49 21.40 -18.73
CA ALA A 64 -18.37 22.50 -19.09
C ALA A 64 -18.32 22.72 -20.60
N THR A 65 -19.47 22.56 -21.26
CA THR A 65 -19.68 22.99 -22.64
C THR A 65 -19.29 24.46 -22.71
N ILE A 66 -18.22 24.77 -23.45
CA ILE A 66 -17.85 26.15 -23.74
C ILE A 66 -18.99 26.73 -24.59
N SER A 67 -19.84 27.53 -23.96
CA SER A 67 -20.81 28.36 -24.65
C SER A 67 -20.07 29.31 -25.57
N SER A 68 -20.25 29.11 -26.87
CA SER A 68 -19.81 30.01 -27.93
C SER A 68 -20.37 31.42 -27.71
N VAL A 69 -19.49 32.37 -27.43
CA VAL A 69 -19.77 33.81 -27.39
C VAL A 69 -19.48 34.39 -28.78
N THR A 70 -20.57 34.69 -29.49
CA THR A 70 -20.81 35.91 -30.30
C THR A 70 -20.05 36.11 -31.62
N GLN A 71 -20.79 36.03 -32.73
CA GLN A 71 -20.44 36.64 -34.03
C GLN A 71 -20.46 38.18 -33.96
N PRO A 72 -19.78 38.85 -34.90
CA PRO A 72 -20.48 39.83 -35.73
C PRO A 72 -20.17 39.74 -37.25
N PRO A 73 -20.99 40.37 -38.13
CA PRO A 73 -21.05 40.11 -39.58
C PRO A 73 -20.53 41.31 -40.44
N PRO A 74 -20.80 41.42 -41.75
CA PRO A 74 -20.20 40.65 -42.88
C PRO A 74 -19.67 41.58 -44.00
N HIS A 75 -18.64 41.20 -44.80
CA HIS A 75 -18.44 41.81 -46.14
C HIS A 75 -17.64 40.92 -47.14
N HIS A 76 -18.33 40.59 -48.25
CA HIS A 76 -17.92 40.45 -49.67
C HIS A 76 -17.08 39.25 -50.24
N THR A 77 -17.80 38.29 -50.87
CA THR A 77 -17.73 37.76 -52.28
C THR A 77 -16.36 37.46 -52.96
N THR A 78 -15.92 36.17 -53.08
CA THR A 78 -16.01 35.14 -54.19
C THR A 78 -14.86 35.13 -55.23
N PRO A 79 -14.60 34.05 -56.03
CA PRO A 79 -14.70 32.57 -55.82
C PRO A 79 -13.51 31.73 -56.46
N GLN A 80 -13.66 30.37 -56.46
CA GLN A 80 -12.97 29.28 -57.23
C GLN A 80 -11.91 28.42 -56.47
N ALA A 81 -11.84 27.07 -56.57
CA ALA A 81 -12.58 26.05 -57.33
C ALA A 81 -12.46 24.62 -56.72
N ALA A 82 -13.52 23.83 -56.95
CA ALA A 82 -13.70 22.38 -57.13
C ALA A 82 -12.70 21.31 -56.61
N GLY A 83 -13.28 20.26 -55.99
CA GLY A 83 -12.71 18.92 -55.89
C GLY A 83 -13.51 18.01 -54.94
N ALA A 84 -14.37 17.15 -55.50
CA ALA A 84 -15.26 16.23 -54.77
C ALA A 84 -14.67 14.81 -54.67
N SER A 85 -14.91 14.09 -53.56
CA SER A 85 -15.43 12.69 -53.55
C SER A 85 -15.48 12.03 -52.14
N SER A 86 -16.71 11.72 -51.72
CA SER A 86 -17.23 10.53 -50.99
C SER A 86 -16.48 9.83 -49.83
N ALA A 87 -17.06 9.99 -48.63
CA ALA A 87 -17.65 8.96 -47.75
C ALA A 87 -16.97 7.60 -47.48
N ALA A 88 -16.62 7.35 -46.21
CA ALA A 88 -17.04 6.15 -45.46
C ALA A 88 -16.86 6.39 -43.94
N ALA A 89 -17.94 6.19 -43.19
CA ALA A 89 -18.04 6.43 -41.75
C ALA A 89 -17.49 5.24 -40.95
N ALA A 90 -16.61 5.52 -39.98
CA ALA A 90 -16.32 4.62 -38.86
C ALA A 90 -16.19 5.46 -37.58
N ALA A 91 -17.16 5.28 -36.68
CA ALA A 91 -17.24 5.96 -35.40
C ALA A 91 -16.01 5.61 -34.53
N THR A 92 -15.13 6.58 -34.35
CA THR A 92 -13.96 6.46 -33.46
C THR A 92 -14.30 7.15 -32.14
N THR A 93 -14.53 6.36 -31.10
CA THR A 93 -14.64 6.83 -29.71
C THR A 93 -13.31 7.46 -29.28
N PRO A 94 -13.27 8.68 -28.72
CA PRO A 94 -12.01 9.27 -28.30
C PRO A 94 -11.52 8.57 -27.02
N ALA A 95 -10.42 7.82 -27.15
CA ALA A 95 -9.70 7.28 -26.01
C ALA A 95 -9.21 8.43 -25.13
N ARG A 96 -9.70 8.51 -23.88
CA ARG A 96 -9.12 9.37 -22.85
C ARG A 96 -7.72 8.83 -22.52
N THR A 97 -6.71 9.34 -23.19
CA THR A 97 -5.31 9.11 -22.83
C THR A 97 -5.01 9.82 -21.52
N HIS A 98 -5.10 9.10 -20.41
CA HIS A 98 -4.43 9.51 -19.18
C HIS A 98 -2.92 9.35 -19.41
N PRO A 99 -2.09 10.38 -19.19
CA PRO A 99 -0.64 10.22 -19.23
C PRO A 99 -0.26 9.19 -18.16
N LEU A 100 0.35 8.07 -18.58
CA LEU A 100 1.01 7.14 -17.69
C LEU A 100 2.16 7.88 -17.00
N LEU A 101 1.86 8.55 -15.88
CA LEU A 101 2.89 9.12 -15.03
C LEU A 101 3.61 7.93 -14.38
N ALA A 102 4.83 7.64 -14.86
CA ALA A 102 5.71 6.67 -14.25
C ALA A 102 5.85 6.99 -12.76
N SER A 103 5.33 6.11 -11.90
CA SER A 103 5.50 6.21 -10.46
C SER A 103 6.99 6.04 -10.14
N THR A 104 7.67 7.15 -9.86
CA THR A 104 9.11 7.23 -9.52
C THR A 104 9.45 6.72 -8.11
N LYS A 105 8.50 6.11 -7.40
CA LYS A 105 8.70 5.64 -6.02
C LYS A 105 9.19 4.21 -5.98
N ASN A 106 10.17 3.96 -5.11
CA ASN A 106 10.75 2.64 -4.89
C ASN A 106 9.66 1.62 -4.54
N PRO A 107 9.78 0.33 -4.94
CA PRO A 107 8.76 -0.71 -4.77
C PRO A 107 8.23 -0.95 -3.33
N GLY A 108 8.86 -0.35 -2.31
CA GLY A 108 8.46 -0.44 -0.90
C GLY A 108 7.89 0.84 -0.28
N GLU A 109 7.87 1.98 -0.98
CA GLU A 109 7.35 3.24 -0.43
C GLU A 109 5.85 3.47 -0.70
N THR A 110 5.30 2.73 -1.67
CA THR A 110 3.87 2.78 -2.02
C THR A 110 3.06 1.65 -1.40
N ASN A 111 3.51 1.14 -0.24
CA ASN A 111 2.87 0.06 0.51
C ASN A 111 1.53 0.51 1.11
N TYR A 112 0.55 0.73 0.25
CA TYR A 112 -0.85 0.68 0.60
C TYR A 112 -1.11 -0.69 1.23
N ALA A 113 -1.56 -0.70 2.49
CA ALA A 113 -1.91 -1.92 3.21
C ALA A 113 -3.32 -1.72 3.75
N TRP A 114 -4.32 -1.92 2.89
CA TRP A 114 -5.76 -1.74 3.17
C TRP A 114 -6.18 -2.22 4.57
N LYS A 115 -5.70 -3.40 5.00
CA LYS A 115 -6.14 -4.01 6.27
C LYS A 115 -5.41 -3.50 7.52
N ARG A 116 -4.29 -2.78 7.40
CA ARG A 116 -3.56 -2.33 8.62
C ARG A 116 -4.21 -1.10 9.27
N GLU A 117 -5.08 -0.40 8.53
CA GLU A 117 -5.63 0.90 8.93
C GLU A 117 -7.17 0.93 9.01
N SER A 118 -7.89 0.03 8.34
CA SER A 118 -9.37 -0.04 8.39
C SER A 118 -9.89 -1.06 9.40
N SER A 119 -10.90 -0.68 10.19
CA SER A 119 -11.62 -1.58 11.11
C SER A 119 -12.66 -2.46 10.41
N ILE A 120 -12.93 -2.23 9.11
CA ILE A 120 -13.98 -2.91 8.35
C ILE A 120 -13.49 -4.27 7.86
N SER A 121 -14.24 -5.33 8.18
CA SER A 121 -13.94 -6.69 7.74
C SER A 121 -14.23 -6.86 6.24
N MET A 122 -13.55 -7.81 5.58
CA MET A 122 -13.80 -8.08 4.15
C MET A 122 -15.22 -8.62 3.88
N THR A 123 -15.87 -9.25 4.86
CA THR A 123 -17.27 -9.68 4.75
C THR A 123 -18.20 -8.47 4.74
N THR A 124 -18.02 -7.55 5.69
CA THR A 124 -18.76 -6.28 5.74
C THR A 124 -18.52 -5.45 4.48
N ALA A 125 -17.28 -5.40 4.00
CA ALA A 125 -16.93 -4.70 2.76
C ALA A 125 -17.69 -5.25 1.54
N LYS A 126 -17.94 -6.56 1.48
CA LYS A 126 -18.69 -7.19 0.39
C LYS A 126 -20.18 -6.88 0.47
N GLU A 127 -20.75 -6.91 1.67
CA GLU A 127 -22.14 -6.53 1.92
C GLU A 127 -22.39 -5.07 1.51
N LEU A 128 -21.54 -4.15 1.98
CA LEU A 128 -21.60 -2.73 1.59
C LEU A 128 -21.51 -2.55 0.08
N TYR A 129 -20.57 -3.26 -0.57
CA TYR A 129 -20.42 -3.19 -2.02
C TYR A 129 -21.68 -3.68 -2.74
N CYS A 130 -22.29 -4.78 -2.31
CA CYS A 130 -23.54 -5.27 -2.90
C CYS A 130 -24.68 -4.27 -2.74
N THR A 131 -24.75 -3.56 -1.61
CA THR A 131 -25.78 -2.54 -1.35
C THR A 131 -25.62 -1.30 -2.22
N PHE A 132 -24.39 -0.83 -2.43
CA PHE A 132 -24.11 0.44 -3.12
C PHE A 132 -23.54 0.27 -4.54
N LYS A 133 -23.59 -0.94 -5.12
CA LYS A 133 -23.05 -1.22 -6.45
C LYS A 133 -23.74 -0.35 -7.51
N CYS A 134 -22.95 0.40 -8.27
CA CYS A 134 -23.43 1.21 -9.40
C CYS A 134 -22.40 1.22 -10.53
N GLU A 135 -22.63 0.46 -11.60
CA GLU A 135 -21.68 0.32 -12.71
C GLU A 135 -21.50 1.61 -13.53
N ALA A 136 -22.49 2.51 -13.49
CA ALA A 136 -22.40 3.82 -14.15
C ALA A 136 -21.45 4.80 -13.42
N ALA A 137 -21.10 4.53 -12.16
CA ALA A 137 -20.16 5.36 -11.39
C ALA A 137 -18.71 4.95 -11.68
N LEU A 138 -17.79 5.92 -11.67
CA LEU A 138 -16.37 5.69 -11.94
C LEU A 138 -15.76 4.62 -11.00
N LEU A 139 -16.10 4.69 -9.72
CA LEU A 139 -15.66 3.75 -8.71
C LEU A 139 -16.51 2.47 -8.64
N GLY A 140 -17.57 2.34 -9.44
CA GLY A 140 -18.51 1.22 -9.37
C GLY A 140 -19.43 1.25 -8.15
N VAL A 141 -19.48 2.38 -7.43
CA VAL A 141 -20.20 2.56 -6.15
C VAL A 141 -20.90 3.92 -6.15
N ARG A 142 -22.18 3.97 -5.79
CA ARG A 142 -22.96 5.21 -5.64
C ARG A 142 -24.12 4.99 -4.64
N GLY A 143 -24.65 6.08 -4.08
CA GLY A 143 -25.81 6.09 -3.19
C GLY A 143 -25.55 6.92 -1.93
N ASP A 144 -26.28 6.63 -0.85
CA ASP A 144 -26.23 7.35 0.43
C ASP A 144 -24.81 7.56 0.93
N LEU A 145 -23.93 6.56 0.77
CA LEU A 145 -22.52 6.64 1.14
C LEU A 145 -21.77 7.79 0.43
N THR A 146 -22.00 7.96 -0.87
CA THR A 146 -21.36 9.04 -1.65
C THR A 146 -21.97 10.40 -1.38
N GLU A 147 -23.26 10.44 -1.05
CA GLU A 147 -23.99 11.67 -0.73
C GLU A 147 -23.59 12.20 0.65
N GLU A 148 -23.46 11.31 1.64
CA GLU A 148 -23.04 11.64 3.00
C GLU A 148 -21.61 12.22 3.03
N ILE A 149 -20.69 11.66 2.23
CA ILE A 149 -19.34 12.25 2.06
C ILE A 149 -19.44 13.68 1.51
N GLY A 150 -20.35 13.92 0.55
CA GLY A 150 -20.57 15.25 -0.02
C GLY A 150 -21.06 16.24 1.03
N LYS A 151 -22.07 15.84 1.81
CA LYS A 151 -22.65 16.65 2.88
C LYS A 151 -21.61 17.03 3.95
N GLN A 152 -20.79 16.08 4.39
CA GLN A 152 -19.72 16.35 5.36
C GLN A 152 -18.67 17.34 4.82
N LEU A 153 -18.39 17.32 3.51
CA LEU A 153 -17.48 18.28 2.89
C LEU A 153 -18.09 19.67 2.72
N GLU A 154 -19.40 19.77 2.53
CA GLU A 154 -20.14 21.03 2.49
C GLU A 154 -20.23 21.68 3.88
N ASP A 155 -20.56 20.89 4.91
CA ASP A 155 -20.66 21.36 6.30
C ASP A 155 -19.34 21.96 6.81
N VAL A 156 -18.21 21.34 6.44
CA VAL A 156 -16.86 21.83 6.78
C VAL A 156 -16.54 23.16 6.08
N ASN A 157 -17.18 23.45 4.94
CA ASN A 157 -17.01 24.71 4.23
C ASN A 157 -17.80 25.85 4.88
N LEU A 158 -18.96 25.54 5.47
CA LEU A 158 -19.85 26.49 6.13
C LEU A 158 -19.39 26.81 7.56
N GLN A 159 -18.88 25.82 8.29
CA GLN A 159 -18.43 25.97 9.67
C GLN A 159 -16.96 26.41 9.71
N SER A 160 -16.75 27.72 9.56
CA SER A 160 -15.44 28.37 9.72
C SER A 160 -14.93 28.24 11.18
N GLY A 161 -14.40 27.08 11.58
CA GLY A 161 -13.55 26.98 12.77
C GLY A 161 -13.59 25.71 13.62
N THR A 162 -14.58 24.82 13.51
CA THR A 162 -14.76 23.76 14.55
C THR A 162 -15.03 22.35 14.05
N SER A 163 -15.46 22.14 12.79
CA SER A 163 -15.73 20.78 12.30
C SER A 163 -14.46 20.11 11.77
N MET A 164 -13.94 19.13 12.53
CA MET A 164 -12.80 18.33 12.12
C MET A 164 -13.26 17.17 11.23
N LEU A 165 -12.78 17.14 9.98
CA LEU A 165 -12.97 16.01 9.08
C LEU A 165 -12.32 14.74 9.67
N PRO A 166 -13.10 13.65 9.79
CA PRO A 166 -12.59 12.40 10.33
C PRO A 166 -11.57 11.78 9.37
N LEU A 167 -10.54 11.13 9.93
CA LEU A 167 -9.60 10.32 9.14
C LEU A 167 -10.30 9.15 8.45
N THR A 168 -11.46 8.74 8.97
CA THR A 168 -12.27 7.62 8.51
C THR A 168 -13.30 8.01 7.44
N LEU A 169 -13.29 9.26 6.96
CA LEU A 169 -14.27 9.81 5.99
C LEU A 169 -14.53 8.89 4.79
N PHE A 170 -13.49 8.19 4.32
CA PHE A 170 -13.56 7.35 3.12
C PHE A 170 -13.55 5.84 3.43
N ASP A 171 -13.59 5.41 4.69
CA ASP A 171 -13.33 4.00 5.05
C ASP A 171 -14.35 3.04 4.43
N GLU A 172 -15.63 3.37 4.49
CA GLU A 172 -16.70 2.56 3.89
C GLU A 172 -16.60 2.54 2.36
N LEU A 173 -16.34 3.69 1.73
CA LEU A 173 -16.17 3.78 0.28
C LEU A 173 -14.92 3.03 -0.19
N GLU A 174 -13.83 3.13 0.56
CA GLU A 174 -12.61 2.37 0.33
C GLU A 174 -12.87 0.85 0.42
N ALA A 175 -13.61 0.41 1.43
CA ALA A 175 -14.02 -0.99 1.57
C ALA A 175 -14.85 -1.46 0.36
N CYS A 176 -15.82 -0.67 -0.09
CA CYS A 176 -16.60 -0.96 -1.30
C CYS A 176 -15.72 -1.05 -2.55
N VAL A 177 -14.77 -0.13 -2.73
CA VAL A 177 -13.88 -0.11 -3.90
C VAL A 177 -12.93 -1.31 -3.91
N VAL A 178 -12.41 -1.71 -2.75
CA VAL A 178 -11.59 -2.93 -2.63
C VAL A 178 -12.42 -4.18 -2.95
N SER A 179 -13.65 -4.27 -2.44
CA SER A 179 -14.58 -5.35 -2.79
C SER A 179 -14.92 -5.37 -4.28
N ALA A 180 -15.10 -4.20 -4.90
CA ALA A 180 -15.34 -4.08 -6.34
C ALA A 180 -14.15 -4.60 -7.16
N LEU A 181 -12.92 -4.29 -6.75
CA LEU A 181 -11.70 -4.80 -7.38
C LEU A 181 -11.57 -6.32 -7.19
N GLU A 182 -11.82 -6.82 -5.98
CA GLU A 182 -11.80 -8.27 -5.70
C GLU A 182 -12.87 -9.01 -6.52
N HIS A 183 -14.07 -8.45 -6.65
CA HIS A 183 -15.16 -9.09 -7.40
C HIS A 183 -14.85 -9.21 -8.90
N HIS A 184 -14.37 -8.13 -9.53
CA HIS A 184 -14.21 -8.12 -10.99
C HIS A 184 -12.85 -8.62 -11.48
N GLN A 185 -11.78 -8.41 -10.72
CA GLN A 185 -10.41 -8.58 -11.23
C GLN A 185 -9.68 -9.79 -10.65
N MET A 186 -10.25 -10.45 -9.65
CA MET A 186 -9.58 -11.55 -8.96
C MET A 186 -9.45 -12.81 -9.83
N GLU A 187 -10.42 -13.13 -10.67
CA GLU A 187 -10.33 -14.28 -11.59
C GLU A 187 -9.21 -14.09 -12.61
N GLY A 188 -9.19 -12.93 -13.28
CA GLY A 188 -8.11 -12.58 -14.21
C GLY A 188 -6.74 -12.53 -13.53
N PHE A 189 -6.67 -11.97 -12.31
CA PHE A 189 -5.44 -11.98 -11.53
C PHE A 189 -4.95 -13.41 -11.28
N LYS A 190 -5.82 -14.32 -10.82
CA LYS A 190 -5.49 -15.74 -10.56
C LYS A 190 -4.96 -16.47 -11.81
N ALA A 191 -5.45 -16.11 -13.00
CA ALA A 191 -4.96 -16.65 -14.26
C ALA A 191 -3.61 -16.06 -14.73
N SER A 192 -3.23 -14.88 -14.21
CA SER A 192 -2.08 -14.11 -14.68
C SER A 192 -0.71 -14.63 -14.19
N LEU A 193 0.36 -14.17 -14.85
CA LEU A 193 1.74 -14.37 -14.40
C LEU A 193 2.03 -13.70 -13.04
N PHE A 194 1.30 -12.65 -12.68
CA PHE A 194 1.46 -11.96 -11.40
C PHE A 194 1.03 -12.86 -10.24
N PHE A 195 -0.06 -13.62 -10.39
CA PHE A 195 -0.48 -14.57 -9.37
C PHE A 195 0.44 -15.79 -9.30
N LYS A 196 0.94 -16.30 -10.45
CA LYS A 196 2.00 -17.34 -10.43
C LYS A 196 3.23 -16.87 -9.66
N ARG A 197 3.65 -15.62 -9.86
CA ARG A 197 4.76 -15.01 -9.12
C ARG A 197 4.44 -14.83 -7.64
N PHE A 198 3.21 -14.47 -7.29
CA PHE A 198 2.75 -14.38 -5.91
C PHE A 198 2.81 -15.75 -5.22
N MET A 199 2.28 -16.80 -5.86
CA MET A 199 2.37 -18.18 -5.35
C MET A 199 3.82 -18.63 -5.18
N HIS A 200 4.71 -18.30 -6.13
CA HIS A 200 6.13 -18.60 -5.99
C HIS A 200 6.76 -17.91 -4.77
N PHE A 201 6.42 -16.65 -4.51
CA PHE A 201 6.90 -15.98 -3.30
C PHE A 201 6.32 -16.59 -2.02
N LEU A 202 5.03 -16.98 -2.00
CA LEU A 202 4.45 -17.67 -0.84
C LEU A 202 5.13 -19.02 -0.58
N TYR A 203 5.46 -19.76 -1.64
CA TYR A 203 6.23 -20.99 -1.54
C TYR A 203 7.63 -20.74 -0.94
N ILE A 204 8.34 -19.71 -1.41
CA ILE A 204 9.65 -19.33 -0.85
C ILE A 204 9.51 -18.89 0.62
N GLN A 205 8.42 -18.23 1.00
CA GLN A 205 8.17 -17.82 2.39
C GLN A 205 7.93 -19.01 3.34
N GLN A 206 7.44 -20.14 2.83
CA GLN A 206 7.26 -21.37 3.63
C GLN A 206 8.57 -22.13 3.84
N ARG A 207 9.62 -21.81 3.09
CA ARG A 207 10.92 -22.47 3.25
C ARG A 207 11.46 -22.18 4.65
N GLU A 208 11.84 -23.24 5.36
CA GLU A 208 12.55 -23.11 6.62
C GLU A 208 13.86 -22.34 6.44
N ILE A 209 14.19 -21.54 7.44
CA ILE A 209 15.38 -20.70 7.45
C ILE A 209 16.39 -21.32 8.39
N GLY A 210 17.62 -21.47 7.90
CA GLY A 210 18.74 -22.04 8.64
C GLY A 210 19.99 -21.18 8.58
N GLU A 211 21.10 -21.71 9.09
CA GLU A 211 22.40 -21.02 9.10
C GLU A 211 22.90 -20.73 7.67
N ASP A 212 22.72 -21.67 6.74
CA ASP A 212 23.22 -21.56 5.35
C ASP A 212 22.63 -20.37 4.58
N ASP A 213 21.50 -19.85 5.04
CA ASP A 213 20.85 -18.67 4.46
C ASP A 213 21.58 -17.36 4.77
N PHE A 214 22.55 -17.41 5.67
CA PHE A 214 23.31 -16.26 6.12
C PHE A 214 24.80 -16.44 5.86
N SER A 215 25.44 -15.33 5.51
CA SER A 215 26.90 -15.21 5.53
C SER A 215 27.28 -14.43 6.77
N LEU A 216 28.00 -15.05 7.69
CA LEU A 216 28.49 -14.40 8.91
C LEU A 216 29.59 -13.40 8.57
N LEU A 217 29.52 -12.25 9.21
CA LEU A 217 30.51 -11.19 9.20
C LEU A 217 31.19 -11.13 10.58
N ARG A 218 31.90 -10.02 10.83
CA ARG A 218 32.61 -9.77 12.10
C ARG A 218 31.69 -9.85 13.32
N VAL A 219 32.29 -10.17 14.45
CA VAL A 219 31.65 -10.09 15.78
C VAL A 219 31.37 -8.63 16.11
N LEU A 220 30.14 -8.35 16.55
CA LEU A 220 29.66 -7.04 16.99
C LEU A 220 29.64 -6.93 18.52
N GLY A 221 29.41 -8.04 19.21
CA GLY A 221 29.37 -8.08 20.67
C GLY A 221 29.47 -9.50 21.22
N ARG A 222 29.86 -9.63 22.48
CA ARG A 222 29.89 -10.89 23.23
C ARG A 222 28.97 -10.75 24.44
N GLY A 223 28.15 -11.77 24.68
CA GLY A 223 27.16 -11.77 25.75
C GLY A 223 27.28 -13.01 26.64
N GLY A 224 26.47 -13.05 27.70
CA GLY A 224 26.55 -14.12 28.70
C GLY A 224 26.21 -15.52 28.21
N PHE A 225 25.60 -15.66 27.03
CA PHE A 225 25.19 -16.93 26.43
C PHE A 225 25.87 -17.23 25.08
N GLY A 226 26.70 -16.33 24.56
CA GLY A 226 27.29 -16.47 23.24
C GLY A 226 27.73 -15.14 22.65
N MET A 227 27.51 -14.94 21.35
CA MET A 227 27.98 -13.75 20.65
C MET A 227 26.97 -13.23 19.63
N VAL A 228 27.19 -11.99 19.21
CA VAL A 228 26.42 -11.32 18.16
C VAL A 228 27.37 -11.05 17.01
N ASN A 229 27.04 -11.55 15.83
CA ASN A 229 27.77 -11.33 14.59
C ASN A 229 26.96 -10.42 13.66
N GLY A 230 27.63 -9.65 12.82
CA GLY A 230 26.98 -9.15 11.62
C GLY A 230 26.66 -10.32 10.70
N ALA A 231 25.56 -10.25 9.96
CA ALA A 231 25.21 -11.29 8.99
C ALA A 231 24.55 -10.68 7.76
N ILE A 232 24.77 -11.29 6.60
CA ILE A 232 24.08 -10.94 5.34
C ILE A 232 23.16 -12.11 4.98
N LYS A 233 21.87 -11.84 4.77
CA LYS A 233 20.97 -12.85 4.20
C LYS A 233 21.30 -13.04 2.72
N ARG A 234 21.76 -14.22 2.32
CA ARG A 234 22.27 -14.50 0.97
C ARG A 234 21.27 -14.18 -0.12
N SER A 235 19.99 -14.46 0.11
CA SER A 235 18.94 -14.26 -0.89
C SER A 235 18.57 -12.80 -1.15
N THR A 236 18.83 -11.88 -0.20
CA THR A 236 18.40 -10.48 -0.31
C THR A 236 19.54 -9.48 -0.21
N GLY A 237 20.74 -9.90 0.20
CA GLY A 237 21.86 -9.00 0.50
C GLY A 237 21.64 -8.13 1.75
N LYS A 238 20.53 -8.31 2.48
CA LYS A 238 20.20 -7.46 3.63
C LYS A 238 21.07 -7.80 4.84
N LEU A 239 21.59 -6.76 5.49
CA LEU A 239 22.39 -6.84 6.70
C LEU A 239 21.52 -7.00 7.96
N TYR A 240 22.00 -7.85 8.87
CA TYR A 240 21.37 -8.17 10.15
C TYR A 240 22.41 -8.32 11.27
N ALA A 241 21.92 -8.30 12.52
CA ALA A 241 22.66 -8.78 13.67
C ALA A 241 22.16 -10.19 14.03
N MET A 242 23.06 -11.17 14.04
CA MET A 242 22.75 -12.55 14.39
C MET A 242 23.29 -12.85 15.79
N LYS A 243 22.39 -13.05 16.75
CA LYS A 243 22.72 -13.46 18.12
C LYS A 243 22.72 -14.99 18.18
N ALA A 244 23.90 -15.58 18.31
CA ALA A 244 24.10 -17.01 18.51
C ALA A 244 24.25 -17.31 20.01
N MET A 245 23.41 -18.18 20.55
CA MET A 245 23.37 -18.49 21.98
C MET A 245 23.49 -20.00 22.22
N ASN A 246 24.49 -20.39 23.01
CA ASN A 246 24.81 -21.79 23.21
C ASN A 246 23.87 -22.48 24.18
N LYS A 247 23.25 -23.56 23.73
CA LYS A 247 22.25 -24.32 24.51
C LYS A 247 22.84 -24.92 25.78
N ARG A 248 24.11 -25.35 25.76
CA ARG A 248 24.76 -25.91 26.97
C ARG A 248 24.96 -24.83 28.02
N ILE A 249 25.36 -23.62 27.61
CA ILE A 249 25.53 -22.48 28.52
C ILE A 249 24.18 -22.02 29.08
N ILE A 250 23.15 -21.94 28.24
CA ILE A 250 21.78 -21.60 28.67
C ILE A 250 21.29 -22.58 29.73
N LYS A 251 21.41 -23.89 29.45
CA LYS A 251 20.99 -24.95 30.38
C LYS A 251 21.76 -24.90 31.70
N LYS A 252 23.09 -24.72 31.63
CA LYS A 252 23.93 -24.58 32.83
C LYS A 252 23.52 -23.38 33.70
N LYS A 253 23.00 -22.32 33.09
CA LYS A 253 22.55 -21.11 33.78
C LYS A 253 21.04 -21.10 34.10
N HIS A 254 20.31 -22.18 33.81
CA HIS A 254 18.85 -22.28 33.98
C HIS A 254 18.08 -21.11 33.31
N ALA A 255 18.56 -20.67 32.14
CA ALA A 255 18.07 -19.47 31.45
C ALA A 255 17.10 -19.76 30.29
N GLU A 256 16.55 -20.98 30.18
CA GLU A 256 15.69 -21.40 29.07
C GLU A 256 14.43 -20.53 28.97
N LYS A 257 13.78 -20.26 30.12
CA LYS A 257 12.58 -19.39 30.18
C LYS A 257 12.90 -17.98 29.71
N LEU A 258 14.07 -17.45 30.06
CA LEU A 258 14.52 -16.12 29.66
C LEU A 258 14.70 -16.03 28.14
N CYS A 259 15.37 -17.00 27.52
CA CYS A 259 15.56 -17.03 26.07
C CYS A 259 14.23 -17.16 25.30
N LEU A 260 13.30 -18.00 25.79
CA LEU A 260 11.98 -18.15 25.18
C LEU A 260 11.14 -16.87 25.31
N ALA A 261 11.19 -16.21 26.47
CA ALA A 261 10.53 -14.94 26.70
C ALA A 261 11.10 -13.83 25.79
N GLU A 262 12.43 -13.73 25.65
CA GLU A 262 13.07 -12.79 24.73
C GLU A 262 12.56 -12.98 23.30
N ARG A 263 12.56 -14.23 22.80
CA ARG A 263 12.00 -14.53 21.47
C ARG A 263 10.53 -14.12 21.36
N ALA A 264 9.69 -14.50 22.33
CA ALA A 264 8.25 -14.23 22.29
C ALA A 264 7.96 -12.72 22.26
N ILE A 265 8.62 -11.95 23.13
CA ILE A 265 8.51 -10.49 23.18
C ILE A 265 8.93 -9.88 21.85
N LEU A 266 10.10 -10.25 21.33
CA LEU A 266 10.61 -9.69 20.08
C LEU A 266 9.76 -10.07 18.85
N THR A 267 9.05 -11.21 18.88
CA THR A 267 8.06 -11.57 17.84
C THR A 267 6.83 -10.67 17.85
N MET A 268 6.38 -10.25 19.05
CA MET A 268 5.18 -9.43 19.19
C MET A 268 5.43 -7.94 18.90
N LEU A 269 6.68 -7.49 18.95
CA LEU A 269 7.05 -6.09 18.81
C LEU A 269 7.26 -5.69 17.34
N SER A 270 6.60 -4.60 16.95
CA SER A 270 6.82 -3.92 15.67
C SER A 270 6.91 -2.42 15.92
N SER A 271 8.12 -1.92 16.20
CA SER A 271 8.37 -0.51 16.50
C SER A 271 9.71 -0.06 15.91
N PRO A 272 9.79 1.16 15.33
CA PRO A 272 11.06 1.68 14.81
C PRO A 272 12.10 1.92 15.91
N PHE A 273 11.68 2.00 17.18
CA PHE A 273 12.53 2.28 18.34
C PHE A 273 13.04 1.02 19.06
N VAL A 274 12.59 -0.17 18.64
CA VAL A 274 13.03 -1.44 19.22
C VAL A 274 13.63 -2.30 18.11
N VAL A 275 14.72 -2.99 18.41
CA VAL A 275 15.27 -4.00 17.50
C VAL A 275 14.25 -5.11 17.30
N CYS A 276 13.77 -5.30 16.08
CA CYS A 276 12.72 -6.29 15.81
C CYS A 276 13.34 -7.63 15.39
N LEU A 277 12.71 -8.73 15.81
CA LEU A 277 13.04 -10.07 15.33
C LEU A 277 12.61 -10.24 13.88
N LYS A 278 13.50 -10.78 13.05
CA LYS A 278 13.22 -11.08 11.64
C LYS A 278 13.16 -12.58 11.40
N TYR A 279 14.08 -13.32 12.01
CA TYR A 279 14.14 -14.77 11.91
C TYR A 279 14.58 -15.36 13.25
N ALA A 280 14.06 -16.54 13.58
CA ALA A 280 14.54 -17.34 14.69
C ALA A 280 14.63 -18.79 14.23
N PHE A 281 15.77 -19.42 14.47
CA PHE A 281 16.02 -20.82 14.15
C PHE A 281 17.00 -21.40 15.17
N GLN A 282 17.26 -22.69 15.08
CA GLN A 282 18.17 -23.39 15.98
C GLN A 282 18.91 -24.48 15.25
N THR A 283 20.11 -24.78 15.73
CA THR A 283 20.83 -26.01 15.38
C THR A 283 20.88 -26.93 16.58
N LYS A 284 21.66 -28.01 16.52
CA LYS A 284 21.79 -28.93 17.64
C LYS A 284 22.48 -28.26 18.83
N GLU A 285 23.39 -27.32 18.59
CA GLU A 285 24.23 -26.68 19.59
C GLU A 285 23.73 -25.30 20.04
N ASP A 286 23.15 -24.52 19.13
CA ASP A 286 22.89 -23.10 19.35
C ASP A 286 21.44 -22.69 19.01
N LEU A 287 21.00 -21.59 19.63
CA LEU A 287 19.78 -20.85 19.30
C LEU A 287 20.17 -19.54 18.60
N PHE A 288 19.45 -19.19 17.53
CA PHE A 288 19.73 -18.00 16.74
C PHE A 288 18.55 -17.04 16.73
N LEU A 289 18.84 -15.78 17.01
CA LEU A 289 17.92 -14.65 16.78
C LEU A 289 18.55 -13.73 15.75
N VAL A 290 17.86 -13.52 14.62
CA VAL A 290 18.27 -12.58 13.57
C VAL A 290 17.47 -11.30 13.74
N LEU A 291 18.17 -10.22 14.07
CA LEU A 291 17.62 -8.94 14.48
C LEU A 291 18.01 -7.83 13.50
N ASP A 292 17.30 -6.71 13.54
CA ASP A 292 17.71 -5.49 12.86
C ASP A 292 19.13 -5.04 13.30
N LEU A 293 20.02 -4.79 12.34
CA LEU A 293 21.38 -4.34 12.61
C LEU A 293 21.40 -2.84 12.99
N ARG A 294 22.06 -2.51 14.10
CA ARG A 294 22.37 -1.14 14.51
C ARG A 294 23.88 -0.98 14.67
N THR A 295 24.49 -0.11 13.87
CA THR A 295 25.95 0.06 13.79
C THR A 295 26.50 1.16 14.69
N GLY A 296 25.63 1.92 15.35
CA GLY A 296 26.02 3.10 16.14
C GLY A 296 26.70 2.79 17.47
N GLY A 297 26.79 1.53 17.92
CA GLY A 297 27.19 1.20 19.28
C GLY A 297 26.05 1.41 20.30
N ASP A 298 26.30 1.07 21.56
CA ASP A 298 25.35 1.29 22.65
C ASP A 298 25.56 2.65 23.35
N LEU A 299 24.57 3.08 24.14
CA LEU A 299 24.62 4.36 24.82
C LEU A 299 25.74 4.43 25.88
N SER A 300 26.09 3.30 26.50
CA SER A 300 27.18 3.25 27.50
C SER A 300 28.52 3.58 26.85
N PHE A 301 28.78 3.05 25.65
CA PHE A 301 29.96 3.38 24.85
C PHE A 301 30.06 4.89 24.59
N HIS A 302 28.96 5.55 24.21
CA HIS A 302 28.98 6.99 23.93
C HIS A 302 29.14 7.85 25.19
N LEU A 303 28.47 7.48 26.29
CA LEU A 303 28.57 8.21 27.56
C LEU A 303 29.96 8.11 28.19
N ASN A 304 30.63 6.97 28.07
CA ASN A 304 31.96 6.75 28.65
C ASN A 304 33.11 7.34 27.81
N ARG A 305 32.85 7.74 26.56
CA ARG A 305 33.85 8.28 25.64
C ARG A 305 34.01 9.80 25.73
N GLY A 306 33.08 10.47 26.41
CA GLY A 306 33.14 11.90 26.73
C GLY A 306 33.73 12.21 28.11
N ARG A 307 34.35 11.22 28.76
CA ARG A 307 35.12 11.37 29.99
C ARG A 307 36.60 11.18 29.72
#